data_AF-A0AAU4DXG1-F1
#
_entry.id   AF-A0AAU4DXG1-F1
#
_cell.length_a   1.000
_cell.length_b   1.000
_cell.length_c   1.000
_cell.angle_alpha   90.00
_cell.angle_beta   90.00
_cell.angle_gamma   90.00
#
_symmetry.space_group_name_H-M   'P 1'
#
loop_
_entity.id
_entity.type
_entity.pdbx_description
1 polymer ?
#
loop_
_entity_poly.entity_id
_entity_poly.type
_entity_poly.pdbx_seq_one_letter_code
_entity_poly.pdbx_strand_id
1 'polypeptide(L)'
;MTVELTTRLDDALVRELRERAASAGIDVDTLIGRVLTADHLAASGTREERIARATALAAAAVHDWNRAGRPEDDGVDFDDLFLR
;
A
#
# COMPACT_ATOMS: atom_id res chain seq x y z
N MET A 1 -15.24 7.07 -19.95
CA MET A 1 -14.76 5.92 -20.75
C MET A 1 -14.47 4.80 -19.79
N THR A 2 -15.01 3.61 -20.01
CA THR A 2 -14.69 2.40 -19.22
C THR A 2 -13.80 1.49 -20.05
N VAL A 3 -12.89 0.79 -19.40
CA VAL A 3 -11.99 -0.19 -20.01
C VAL A 3 -12.11 -1.48 -19.20
N GLU A 4 -12.29 -2.62 -19.88
CA GLU A 4 -12.23 -3.93 -19.23
C GLU A 4 -10.79 -4.42 -19.17
N LEU A 5 -10.36 -4.82 -17.97
CA LEU A 5 -9.03 -5.38 -17.74
C LEU A 5 -9.17 -6.86 -17.40
N THR A 6 -8.68 -7.73 -18.27
CA THR A 6 -8.53 -9.16 -17.94
C THR A 6 -7.07 -9.45 -17.63
N THR A 7 -6.79 -9.90 -16.41
CA THR A 7 -5.44 -10.26 -15.98
C THR A 7 -5.47 -11.54 -15.13
N ARG A 8 -4.34 -12.22 -15.02
CA ARG A 8 -4.17 -13.35 -14.10
C ARG A 8 -3.48 -12.87 -12.85
N LEU A 9 -4.15 -13.05 -11.72
CA LEU A 9 -3.62 -12.79 -10.38
C LEU A 9 -3.52 -14.12 -9.64
N ASP A 10 -2.61 -14.21 -8.68
CA ASP A 10 -2.54 -15.39 -7.82
C ASP A 10 -3.76 -15.45 -6.88
N ASP A 11 -4.14 -16.66 -6.49
CA ASP A 11 -5.35 -16.89 -5.68
C ASP A 11 -5.27 -16.24 -4.28
N ALA A 12 -4.07 -16.12 -3.71
CA ALA A 12 -3.88 -15.54 -2.38
C ALA A 12 -4.11 -14.02 -2.43
N LEU A 13 -3.59 -13.34 -3.44
CA LEU A 13 -3.82 -11.93 -3.70
C LEU A 13 -5.29 -11.64 -4.01
N VAL A 14 -5.95 -12.48 -4.83
CA VAL A 14 -7.39 -12.33 -5.11
C VAL A 14 -8.21 -12.41 -3.82
N ARG A 15 -7.86 -13.33 -2.91
CA ARG A 15 -8.52 -13.44 -1.61
C ARG A 15 -8.29 -12.18 -0.76
N GLU A 16 -7.05 -11.71 -0.63
CA GLU A 16 -6.73 -10.51 0.14
C GLU A 16 -7.48 -9.27 -0.38
N LEU A 17 -7.50 -9.08 -1.71
CA LEU A 17 -8.19 -7.96 -2.34
C LEU A 17 -9.69 -7.98 -2.04
N ARG A 18 -10.31 -9.16 -2.07
CA ARG A 18 -11.74 -9.32 -1.71
C ARG A 18 -12.00 -9.01 -0.25
N GLU A 19 -11.16 -9.49 0.66
CA GLU A 19 -11.28 -9.22 2.11
C GLU A 19 -11.12 -7.72 2.41
N ARG A 20 -10.16 -7.06 1.76
CA ARG A 20 -9.95 -5.61 1.88
C ARG A 20 -11.12 -4.81 1.31
N ALA A 21 -11.65 -5.20 0.16
CA ALA A 21 -12.82 -4.56 -0.45
C ALA A 21 -14.04 -4.68 0.47
N ALA A 22 -14.29 -5.88 1.01
CA ALA A 22 -15.36 -6.14 1.96
C ALA A 22 -15.22 -5.31 3.24
N SER A 23 -14.01 -5.24 3.81
CA SER A 23 -13.72 -4.44 5.01
C SER A 23 -13.94 -2.94 4.77
N ALA A 24 -13.73 -2.47 3.53
CA ALA A 24 -13.96 -1.10 3.11
C ALA A 24 -15.40 -0.83 2.61
N GLY A 25 -16.27 -1.86 2.55
CA GLY A 25 -17.65 -1.72 2.06
C GLY A 25 -17.78 -1.38 0.58
N ILE A 26 -16.80 -1.78 -0.25
CA ILE A 26 -16.78 -1.52 -1.70
C ILE A 26 -16.62 -2.83 -2.49
N ASP A 27 -16.94 -2.81 -3.78
CA ASP A 27 -16.67 -3.93 -4.66
C ASP A 27 -15.18 -4.02 -5.02
N VAL A 28 -14.75 -5.22 -5.43
CA VAL A 28 -13.34 -5.50 -5.71
C VAL A 28 -12.80 -4.74 -6.92
N ASP A 29 -13.64 -4.46 -7.93
CA ASP A 29 -13.23 -3.74 -9.14
C ASP A 29 -12.97 -2.27 -8.82
N THR A 30 -13.81 -1.65 -7.98
CA THR A 30 -13.59 -0.32 -7.42
C THR A 30 -12.28 -0.26 -6.63
N LEU A 31 -12.00 -1.26 -5.79
CA LEU A 31 -10.72 -1.32 -5.06
C LEU A 31 -9.53 -1.39 -6.03
N ILE A 32 -9.56 -2.30 -6.99
CA ILE A 32 -8.49 -2.49 -7.99
C ILE A 32 -8.28 -1.20 -8.80
N GLY A 33 -9.35 -0.57 -9.27
CA GLY A 33 -9.28 0.70 -10.00
C GLY A 33 -8.61 1.82 -9.19
N ARG A 34 -8.92 1.92 -7.89
CA ARG A 34 -8.26 2.87 -6.98
C ARG A 34 -6.77 2.57 -6.81
N VAL A 35 -6.40 1.31 -6.63
CA VAL A 35 -5.00 0.89 -6.50
C VAL A 35 -4.22 1.21 -7.77
N LEU A 36 -4.73 0.83 -8.94
CA LEU A 36 -4.10 1.10 -10.23
C LEU A 36 -3.96 2.60 -10.50
N THR A 37 -4.99 3.40 -10.17
CA THR A 37 -4.92 4.86 -10.30
C THR A 37 -3.86 5.44 -9.38
N ALA A 38 -3.83 4.99 -8.12
CA ALA A 38 -2.86 5.47 -7.15
C ALA A 38 -1.43 5.10 -7.51
N ASP A 39 -1.21 3.92 -8.10
CA ASP A 39 0.08 3.46 -8.60
C ASP A 39 0.51 4.24 -9.84
N HIS A 40 -0.39 4.40 -10.81
CA HIS A 40 -0.13 5.21 -11.99
C HIS A 40 0.26 6.64 -11.64
N LEU A 41 -0.51 7.31 -10.76
CA LEU A 41 -0.19 8.67 -10.31
C LEU A 41 1.14 8.74 -9.55
N ALA A 42 1.49 7.70 -8.79
CA ALA A 42 2.79 7.64 -8.12
C ALA A 42 3.94 7.51 -9.13
N ALA A 43 3.76 6.72 -10.20
CA ALA A 43 4.73 6.53 -11.26
C ALA A 43 4.84 7.72 -12.22
N SER A 44 3.72 8.39 -12.53
CA SER A 44 3.63 9.46 -13.52
C SER A 44 3.75 10.86 -12.93
N GLY A 45 3.70 11.00 -11.61
CA GLY A 45 3.73 12.30 -10.93
C GLY A 45 5.06 13.03 -11.09
N THR A 46 5.01 14.35 -10.95
CA THR A 46 6.17 15.24 -10.82
C THR A 46 7.00 14.89 -9.58
N ARG A 47 8.23 15.41 -9.50
CA ARG A 47 9.09 15.18 -8.33
C ARG A 47 8.42 15.68 -7.04
N GLU A 48 7.78 16.84 -7.10
CA GLU A 48 7.07 17.47 -5.99
C GLU A 48 5.90 16.60 -5.51
N GLU A 49 5.11 16.05 -6.43
CA GLU A 49 3.99 15.16 -6.09
C GLU A 49 4.47 13.84 -5.45
N ARG A 50 5.58 13.28 -5.95
CA ARG A 50 6.19 12.09 -5.33
C ARG A 50 6.69 12.38 -3.91
N ILE A 51 7.31 13.54 -3.68
CA ILE A 51 7.74 13.98 -2.34
C ILE A 51 6.53 14.13 -1.42
N ALA A 52 5.49 14.84 -1.85
CA ALA A 52 4.28 15.05 -1.04
C ALA A 52 3.62 13.72 -0.63
N ARG A 53 3.53 12.76 -1.56
CA ARG A 53 3.03 11.42 -1.28
C ARG A 53 3.91 10.66 -0.29
N ALA A 54 5.23 10.67 -0.48
CA ALA A 54 6.16 10.02 0.43
C ALA A 54 6.06 10.59 1.85
N THR A 55 5.94 11.92 1.98
CA THR A 55 5.72 12.59 3.27
C THR A 55 4.42 12.15 3.92
N ALA A 56 3.31 12.09 3.18
CA ALA A 56 2.03 11.64 3.71
C ALA A 56 2.08 10.18 4.20
N LEU A 57 2.72 9.29 3.44
CA LEU A 57 2.91 7.89 3.81
C LEU A 57 3.79 7.75 5.07
N ALA A 58 4.90 8.49 5.15
CA ALA A 58 5.76 8.49 6.32
C ALA A 58 5.01 8.98 7.57
N ALA A 59 4.20 10.03 7.44
CA ALA A 59 3.38 10.53 8.54
C ALA A 59 2.35 9.49 9.02
N ALA A 60 1.68 8.80 8.09
CA ALA A 60 0.74 7.73 8.43
C ALA A 60 1.45 6.56 9.13
N ALA A 61 2.59 6.09 8.60
CA ALA A 61 3.37 5.02 9.20
C ALA A 61 3.85 5.37 10.62
N VAL A 62 4.35 6.59 10.83
CA VAL A 62 4.75 7.09 12.17
C VAL A 62 3.55 7.16 13.11
N HIS A 63 2.39 7.58 12.64
CA HIS A 63 1.19 7.63 13.45
C HIS A 63 0.73 6.23 13.88
N ASP A 64 0.74 5.27 12.96
CA ASP A 64 0.41 3.87 13.25
C ASP A 64 1.42 3.23 14.21
N TRP A 65 2.72 3.48 14.02
CA TRP A 65 3.78 3.05 14.94
C TRP A 65 3.60 3.61 16.35
N ASN A 66 3.28 4.90 16.47
CA ASN A 66 2.97 5.51 17.78
C ASN A 66 1.69 4.92 18.39
N ARG A 67 0.64 4.68 17.59
CA ARG A 67 -0.62 4.08 18.07
C ARG A 67 -0.38 2.66 18.61
N ALA A 68 0.51 1.90 17.99
CA ALA A 68 0.92 0.57 18.42
C ALA A 68 1.83 0.58 19.67
N GLY A 69 2.14 1.75 20.23
CA GLY A 69 3.00 1.86 21.41
C GLY A 69 4.49 1.81 21.11
N ARG A 70 4.91 2.08 19.87
CA ARG A 70 6.31 2.02 19.40
C ARG A 70 6.94 0.64 19.67
N PRO A 71 6.39 -0.43 19.08
CA PRO A 71 6.93 -1.77 19.29
C PRO A 71 8.37 -1.83 18.73
N GLU A 72 9.35 -1.85 19.63
CA GLU A 72 10.78 -2.09 19.32
C GLU A 72 11.30 -3.38 19.97
N ASP A 73 10.46 -4.08 20.75
CA ASP A 73 10.87 -5.23 21.56
C ASP A 73 11.36 -6.43 20.74
N ASP A 74 10.89 -6.57 19.49
CA ASP A 74 11.35 -7.56 18.49
C ASP A 74 12.19 -6.89 17.38
N GLY A 75 12.79 -5.73 17.67
CA GLY A 75 13.65 -5.01 16.74
C GLY A 75 14.85 -5.87 16.31
N VAL A 76 15.22 -5.76 15.04
CA VAL A 76 16.40 -6.45 14.49
C VAL A 76 17.58 -5.49 14.56
N ASP A 77 18.73 -5.96 15.04
CA ASP A 77 19.95 -5.15 15.02
C ASP A 77 20.33 -4.79 13.58
N PHE A 78 20.84 -3.58 13.40
CA PHE A 78 21.19 -3.07 12.08
C PHE A 78 22.24 -3.96 11.40
N ASP A 79 23.19 -4.50 12.17
CA ASP A 79 24.19 -5.42 11.67
C ASP A 79 23.54 -6.73 11.17
N ASP A 80 22.55 -7.27 11.88
CA ASP A 80 21.83 -8.48 11.48
C ASP A 80 20.99 -8.30 10.19
N LEU A 81 20.56 -7.06 9.90
CA LEU A 81 19.78 -6.74 8.70
C LEU A 81 20.63 -6.65 7.42
N PHE A 82 21.90 -6.24 7.52
CA PHE A 82 22.76 -5.97 6.37
C PHE A 82 23.97 -6.91 6.25
N LEU A 83 24.16 -7.84 7.19
CA LEU A 83 25.14 -8.91 7.07
C LEU A 83 24.63 -10.04 6.16
N ARG A 84 24.73 -9.81 4.85
CA ARG A 84 24.81 -10.85 3.81
C ARG A 84 25.86 -10.51 2.77
#